data_AF-A0A7H8PS98-F1
#
_entry.id   AF-A0A7H8PS98-F1
#
_cell.length_a   1.000
_cell.length_b   1.000
_cell.length_c   1.000
_cell.angle_alpha   90.00
_cell.angle_beta   90.00
_cell.angle_gamma   90.00
#
_symmetry.space_group_name_H-M   'P 1'
#
loop_
_entity.id
_entity.type
_entity.pdbx_description
1 polymer ?
#
loop_
_entity_poly.entity_id
_entity_poly.type
_entity_poly.pdbx_seq_one_letter_code
_entity_poly.pdbx_strand_id
1 'polypeptide(L)'
;MKKILFLLILVSIFSSCSNKRQEVQGDLYFKLIDIGSFYKTDDETFAKFEKSLDSLRLSKNISPDELEVIRIFDLLKKNDLLKSPWINLKTESKIIKIFLTQKEYNKIEKFKRNQLVKNNEKVELKILVEELDNGIYYSNEISEFKKVDGKTHWRK
;
A
#
# COMPACT_ATOMS: atom_id res chain seq x y z
N MET A 1 29.23 36.33 36.63
CA MET A 1 28.18 36.81 35.70
C MET A 1 28.80 36.91 34.32
N LYS A 2 28.28 36.46 33.20
CA LYS A 2 27.10 35.68 32.81
C LYS A 2 27.37 35.40 31.32
N LYS A 3 27.16 34.15 30.90
CA LYS A 3 26.72 33.76 29.55
C LYS A 3 27.66 34.06 28.36
N ILE A 4 28.56 33.12 28.04
CA ILE A 4 28.69 32.55 26.69
C ILE A 4 29.08 31.08 26.87
N LEU A 5 28.09 30.24 27.16
CA LEU A 5 28.20 28.78 27.07
C LEU A 5 26.85 28.27 26.62
N PHE A 6 26.44 28.66 25.41
CA PHE A 6 25.19 28.22 24.80
C PHE A 6 25.34 28.23 23.27
N LEU A 7 26.30 27.44 22.78
CA LEU A 7 26.36 27.07 21.37
C LEU A 7 26.78 25.59 21.27
N LEU A 8 26.10 24.75 22.05
CA LEU A 8 26.19 23.31 22.01
C LEU A 8 24.82 22.78 21.57
N ILE A 9 24.84 22.02 20.49
CA ILE A 9 23.84 21.01 20.13
C ILE A 9 22.55 21.59 19.54
N LEU A 10 22.63 22.05 18.29
CA LEU A 10 21.49 22.07 17.37
C LEU A 10 21.69 21.03 16.25
N VAL A 11 22.19 19.85 16.62
CA VAL A 11 22.26 18.68 15.74
C VAL A 11 21.57 17.54 16.46
N SER A 12 20.82 16.75 15.69
CA SER A 12 20.31 15.43 16.01
C SER A 12 19.15 15.33 17.02
N ILE A 13 17.96 15.79 16.62
CA ILE A 13 16.73 15.01 16.87
C ILE A 13 15.85 15.05 15.60
N PHE A 14 16.38 14.57 14.48
CA PHE A 14 15.52 13.87 13.53
C PHE A 14 15.32 12.49 14.13
N SER A 15 14.36 12.38 15.07
CA SER A 15 13.81 11.09 15.45
C SER A 15 13.17 10.50 14.19
N SER A 16 13.98 9.74 13.45
CA SER A 16 13.49 8.85 12.41
C SER A 16 12.45 7.96 13.08
N CYS A 17 11.18 8.21 12.78
CA CYS A 17 10.13 7.25 13.05
C CYS A 17 10.46 6.06 12.14
N SER A 18 11.32 5.16 12.60
CA SER A 18 11.64 3.97 11.85
C SER A 18 10.41 3.08 11.93
N ASN A 19 9.49 3.27 10.98
CA ASN A 19 8.43 2.31 10.77
C ASN A 19 9.12 0.97 10.56
N LYS A 20 8.93 0.07 11.52
CA LYS A 20 9.71 -1.16 11.62
C LYS A 20 9.40 -2.01 10.39
N ARG A 21 10.36 -2.09 9.48
CA ARG A 21 10.24 -2.98 8.33
C ARG A 21 10.21 -4.42 8.81
N GLN A 22 9.30 -5.20 8.27
CA GLN A 22 9.16 -6.63 8.57
C GLN A 22 9.05 -7.42 7.27
N GLU A 23 9.67 -8.60 7.23
CA GLU A 23 9.48 -9.50 6.10
C GLU A 23 8.15 -10.24 6.26
N VAL A 24 7.35 -10.25 5.19
CA VAL A 24 6.09 -10.97 5.11
C VAL A 24 6.16 -11.94 3.94
N GLN A 25 5.66 -13.15 4.18
CA GLN A 25 5.52 -14.18 3.16
C GLN A 25 4.04 -14.46 2.87
N GLY A 26 3.73 -14.73 1.60
CA GLY A 26 2.40 -15.14 1.21
C GLY A 26 2.25 -15.41 -0.29
N ASP A 27 1.01 -15.68 -0.69
CA ASP A 27 0.65 -15.94 -2.07
C ASP A 27 0.07 -14.68 -2.74
N LEU A 28 0.47 -14.41 -3.98
CA LEU A 28 -0.14 -13.34 -4.76
C LEU A 28 -1.65 -13.57 -4.90
N TYR A 29 -2.42 -12.55 -4.53
CA TYR A 29 -3.87 -12.61 -4.49
C TYR A 29 -4.49 -11.64 -5.51
N PHE A 30 -5.42 -12.13 -6.32
CA PHE A 30 -6.09 -11.31 -7.34
C PHE A 30 -7.50 -10.91 -6.91
N LYS A 31 -7.76 -9.60 -6.78
CA LYS A 31 -9.12 -9.03 -6.66
C LYS A 31 -9.51 -8.46 -8.02
N LEU A 32 -10.68 -8.83 -8.55
CA LEU A 32 -11.20 -8.23 -9.79
C LEU A 32 -11.72 -6.80 -9.57
N ILE A 33 -12.31 -6.55 -8.40
CA ILE A 33 -12.76 -5.23 -7.97
C ILE A 33 -11.97 -4.84 -6.71
N ASP A 34 -11.21 -3.74 -6.79
CA ASP A 34 -10.47 -3.19 -5.66
C ASP A 34 -10.71 -1.68 -5.60
N ILE A 35 -11.17 -1.19 -4.46
CA ILE A 35 -11.45 0.23 -4.19
C ILE A 35 -10.20 0.81 -3.50
N GLY A 36 -9.86 2.05 -3.82
CA GLY A 36 -8.80 2.80 -3.12
C GLY A 36 -7.40 2.72 -3.76
N SER A 37 -7.32 2.60 -5.08
CA SER A 37 -6.10 2.94 -5.83
C SER A 37 -6.46 3.76 -7.07
N PHE A 38 -5.71 4.82 -7.32
CA PHE A 38 -5.81 5.68 -8.51
C PHE A 38 -4.69 5.41 -9.51
N TYR A 39 -4.01 4.26 -9.40
CA TYR A 39 -3.00 3.87 -10.36
C TYR A 39 -3.57 3.82 -11.77
N LYS A 40 -2.90 4.52 -12.70
CA LYS A 40 -3.32 4.68 -14.10
C LYS A 40 -4.67 5.36 -14.29
N THR A 41 -5.29 5.92 -13.24
CA THR A 41 -6.44 6.80 -13.37
C THR A 41 -5.99 8.15 -13.93
N ASP A 42 -6.77 8.71 -14.85
CA ASP A 42 -6.53 10.04 -15.40
C ASP A 42 -6.78 11.15 -14.37
N ASP A 43 -6.17 12.30 -14.59
CA ASP A 43 -6.24 13.43 -13.66
C ASP A 43 -7.65 14.00 -13.50
N GLU A 44 -8.48 13.91 -14.53
CA GLU A 44 -9.86 14.41 -14.49
C GLU A 44 -10.71 13.55 -13.54
N THR A 45 -10.64 12.22 -13.68
CA THR A 45 -11.31 11.27 -12.79
C THR A 45 -10.81 11.39 -11.37
N PHE A 46 -9.49 11.53 -11.19
CA PHE A 46 -8.89 11.76 -9.87
C PHE A 46 -9.43 13.05 -9.21
N ALA A 47 -9.43 14.17 -9.94
CA ALA A 47 -9.91 15.46 -9.43
C ALA A 47 -11.40 15.43 -9.07
N LYS A 48 -12.23 14.71 -9.84
CA LYS A 48 -13.66 14.51 -9.52
C LYS A 48 -13.84 13.74 -8.21
N PHE A 49 -13.03 12.70 -8.00
CA PHE A 49 -13.08 11.93 -6.76
C PHE A 49 -12.62 12.77 -5.56
N GLU A 50 -11.51 13.50 -5.69
CA GLU A 50 -10.99 14.39 -4.65
C GLU A 50 -12.03 15.44 -4.24
N LYS A 51 -12.70 16.09 -5.22
CA LYS A 51 -13.79 17.03 -4.95
C LYS A 51 -14.98 16.39 -4.24
N SER A 52 -15.29 15.13 -4.55
CA SER A 52 -16.37 14.39 -3.90
C SER A 52 -16.02 14.11 -2.44
N LEU A 53 -14.78 13.73 -2.15
CA LEU A 53 -14.24 13.58 -0.80
C LEU A 53 -14.27 14.90 -0.01
N ASP A 54 -13.89 16.01 -0.62
CA ASP A 54 -13.94 17.31 0.03
C ASP A 54 -15.37 17.72 0.40
N SER A 55 -16.33 17.39 -0.47
CA SER A 55 -17.75 17.60 -0.19
C SER A 55 -18.24 16.73 0.96
N LEU A 56 -17.80 15.46 1.03
CA LEU A 56 -18.09 14.56 2.14
C LEU A 56 -17.55 15.07 3.47
N ARG A 57 -16.31 15.61 3.49
CA ARG A 57 -15.71 16.19 4.71
C ARG A 57 -16.51 17.34 5.31
N LEU A 58 -17.26 18.07 4.49
CA LEU A 58 -18.11 19.18 4.91
C LEU A 58 -19.53 18.72 5.32
N SER A 59 -19.86 17.44 5.12
CA SER A 59 -21.14 16.87 5.51
C SER A 59 -21.29 16.83 7.02
N LYS A 60 -22.48 17.17 7.52
CA LYS A 60 -22.82 17.05 8.95
C LYS A 60 -23.16 15.61 9.38
N ASN A 61 -23.41 14.73 8.41
CA ASN A 61 -23.84 13.35 8.63
C ASN A 61 -22.90 12.40 7.88
N ILE A 62 -21.64 12.32 8.33
CA ILE A 62 -20.68 11.35 7.78
C ILE A 62 -20.85 10.02 8.50
N SER A 63 -21.02 8.95 7.73
CA SER A 63 -21.06 7.57 8.24
C SER A 63 -19.66 7.05 8.61
N PRO A 64 -19.56 6.03 9.49
CA PRO A 64 -18.26 5.41 9.81
C PRO A 64 -17.49 4.90 8.58
N ASP A 65 -18.20 4.37 7.58
CA ASP A 65 -17.59 3.87 6.34
C ASP A 65 -17.01 5.02 5.50
N GLU A 66 -17.70 6.16 5.42
CA GLU A 66 -17.19 7.35 4.73
C GLU A 66 -15.98 7.96 5.46
N LEU A 67 -15.99 7.97 6.80
CA LEU A 67 -14.82 8.36 7.59
C LEU A 67 -13.62 7.46 7.31
N GLU A 68 -13.83 6.16 7.18
CA GLU A 68 -12.78 5.21 6.85
C GLU A 68 -12.21 5.44 5.44
N VAL A 69 -13.06 5.75 4.45
CA VAL A 69 -12.61 6.12 3.10
C VAL A 69 -11.77 7.40 3.14
N ILE A 70 -12.21 8.43 3.86
CA ILE A 70 -11.45 9.69 4.04
C ILE A 70 -10.10 9.39 4.68
N ARG A 71 -10.08 8.61 5.76
CA ARG A 71 -8.86 8.24 6.50
C ARG A 71 -7.86 7.53 5.59
N ILE A 72 -8.31 6.52 4.83
CA ILE A 72 -7.46 5.79 3.89
C ILE A 72 -6.94 6.72 2.79
N PHE A 73 -7.80 7.58 2.23
CA PHE A 73 -7.38 8.53 1.20
C PHE A 73 -6.29 9.47 1.71
N ASP A 74 -6.46 10.05 2.89
CA ASP A 74 -5.50 10.97 3.49
C ASP A 74 -4.18 10.28 3.85
N LEU A 75 -4.24 9.03 4.34
CA LEU A 75 -3.06 8.21 4.57
C LEU A 75 -2.27 8.01 3.28
N LEU A 76 -2.95 7.61 2.19
CA LEU A 76 -2.28 7.38 0.91
C LEU A 76 -1.75 8.68 0.31
N LYS A 77 -2.48 9.80 0.45
CA LYS A 77 -2.06 11.12 -0.02
C LYS A 77 -0.80 11.59 0.71
N LYS A 78 -0.77 11.46 2.04
CA LYS A 78 0.36 11.85 2.90
C LYS A 78 1.65 11.08 2.56
N ASN A 79 1.53 9.86 2.04
CA ASN A 79 2.66 9.00 1.69
C ASN A 79 2.97 8.97 0.18
N ASP A 80 2.33 9.82 -0.64
CA ASP A 80 2.47 9.83 -2.11
C ASP A 80 2.09 8.50 -2.80
N LEU A 81 1.15 7.75 -2.22
CA LEU A 81 0.76 6.41 -2.67
C LEU A 81 -0.55 6.34 -3.46
N LEU A 82 -1.30 7.44 -3.58
CA LEU A 82 -2.60 7.44 -4.28
C LEU A 82 -2.53 6.86 -5.70
N LYS A 83 -1.45 7.16 -6.42
CA LYS A 83 -1.19 6.68 -7.78
C LYS A 83 -0.16 5.56 -7.85
N SER A 84 0.26 5.01 -6.71
CA SER A 84 1.24 3.92 -6.69
C SER A 84 0.58 2.59 -7.07
N PRO A 85 1.28 1.71 -7.80
CA PRO A 85 0.80 0.35 -8.00
C PRO A 85 0.74 -0.41 -6.67
N TRP A 86 -0.07 -1.47 -6.62
CA TRP A 86 -0.32 -2.22 -5.40
C TRP A 86 -0.61 -3.67 -5.74
N ILE A 87 -0.45 -4.53 -4.75
CA ILE A 87 -0.87 -5.92 -4.78
C ILE A 87 -1.67 -6.28 -3.55
N ASN A 88 -2.42 -7.37 -3.66
CA ASN A 88 -2.94 -8.07 -2.50
C ASN A 88 -2.07 -9.31 -2.28
N LEU A 89 -1.66 -9.54 -1.04
CA LEU A 89 -0.90 -10.71 -0.63
C LEU A 89 -1.73 -11.50 0.39
N LYS A 90 -1.98 -12.77 0.11
CA LYS A 90 -2.62 -13.69 1.06
C LYS A 90 -1.54 -14.31 1.93
N THR A 91 -1.46 -13.87 3.18
CA THR A 91 -0.64 -14.49 4.21
C THR A 91 -1.38 -15.69 4.82
N GLU A 92 -0.76 -16.36 5.79
CA GLU A 92 -1.40 -17.45 6.53
C GLU A 92 -2.68 -17.01 7.26
N SER A 93 -2.71 -15.77 7.77
CA SER A 93 -3.78 -15.28 8.63
C SER A 93 -4.76 -14.33 7.95
N LYS A 94 -4.32 -13.58 6.92
CA LYS A 94 -5.12 -12.51 6.32
C LYS A 94 -4.71 -12.18 4.89
N ILE A 95 -5.52 -11.34 4.22
CA ILE A 95 -5.13 -10.71 2.96
C ILE A 95 -4.74 -9.27 3.27
N ILE A 96 -3.53 -8.87 2.90
CA ILE A 96 -3.01 -7.52 3.10
C ILE A 96 -2.86 -6.79 1.76
N LYS A 97 -3.04 -5.46 1.77
CA LYS A 97 -2.80 -4.59 0.62
C LYS A 97 -1.42 -3.96 0.77
N ILE A 98 -0.57 -4.11 -0.25
CA ILE A 98 0.80 -3.60 -0.26
C ILE A 98 0.97 -2.68 -1.46
N PHE A 99 1.21 -1.40 -1.21
CA PHE A 99 1.60 -0.43 -2.22
C PHE A 99 3.09 -0.59 -2.54
N LEU A 100 3.42 -0.51 -3.81
CA LEU A 100 4.75 -0.78 -4.33
C LEU A 100 5.28 0.40 -5.12
N THR A 101 6.60 0.53 -5.18
CA THR A 101 7.22 1.31 -6.24
C THR A 101 6.95 0.67 -7.61
N GLN A 102 6.94 1.49 -8.67
CA GLN A 102 6.78 0.97 -10.04
C GLN A 102 7.82 -0.10 -10.38
N LYS A 103 9.07 0.10 -9.93
CA LYS A 103 10.18 -0.84 -10.13
C LYS A 103 9.85 -2.24 -9.57
N GLU A 104 9.36 -2.31 -8.35
CA GLU A 104 9.02 -3.58 -7.71
C GLU A 104 7.76 -4.20 -8.31
N TYR A 105 6.75 -3.38 -8.62
CA TYR A 105 5.54 -3.87 -9.29
C TYR A 105 5.84 -4.51 -10.65
N ASN A 106 6.74 -3.94 -11.44
CA ASN A 106 7.14 -4.48 -12.74
C ASN A 106 7.72 -5.90 -12.64
N LYS A 107 8.33 -6.29 -11.50
CA LYS A 107 8.86 -7.65 -11.29
C LYS A 107 7.75 -8.71 -11.31
N ILE A 108 6.55 -8.33 -10.86
CA ILE A 108 5.43 -9.24 -10.60
C ILE A 108 4.23 -9.03 -11.52
N GLU A 109 4.10 -7.87 -12.18
CA GLU A 109 2.96 -7.57 -13.07
C GLU A 109 2.85 -8.53 -14.27
N LYS A 110 3.96 -9.19 -14.60
CA LYS A 110 4.04 -10.22 -15.65
C LYS A 110 3.17 -11.45 -15.34
N PHE A 111 2.88 -11.72 -14.06
CA PHE A 111 2.07 -12.86 -13.66
C PHE A 111 0.58 -12.58 -13.88
N LYS A 112 -0.01 -13.24 -14.88
CA LYS A 112 -1.43 -13.05 -15.23
C LYS A 112 -2.29 -14.11 -14.55
N ARG A 113 -3.30 -13.67 -13.79
CA ARG A 113 -4.28 -14.55 -13.13
C ARG A 113 -4.79 -15.68 -14.02
N ASN A 114 -5.22 -15.36 -15.24
CA ASN A 114 -5.82 -16.35 -16.15
C ASN A 114 -4.83 -17.46 -16.53
N GLN A 115 -3.54 -17.13 -16.69
CA GLN A 115 -2.50 -18.11 -16.98
C GLN A 115 -2.21 -18.99 -15.75
N LEU A 116 -2.04 -18.38 -14.58
CA LEU A 116 -1.82 -19.09 -13.33
C LEU A 116 -2.95 -20.07 -13.01
N VAL A 117 -4.21 -19.63 -13.15
CA VAL A 117 -5.39 -20.48 -12.93
C VAL A 117 -5.43 -21.63 -13.93
N LYS A 118 -5.17 -21.36 -15.22
CA LYS A 118 -5.18 -22.40 -16.27
C LYS A 118 -4.13 -23.47 -16.02
N ASN A 119 -2.95 -23.08 -15.52
CA ASN A 119 -1.83 -23.98 -15.30
C ASN A 119 -1.83 -24.63 -13.91
N ASN A 120 -2.79 -24.30 -13.04
CA ASN A 120 -2.77 -24.67 -11.63
C ASN A 120 -1.46 -24.26 -10.93
N GLU A 121 -1.04 -23.02 -11.18
CA GLU A 121 0.15 -22.40 -10.60
C GLU A 121 -0.23 -21.24 -9.66
N LYS A 122 0.64 -20.94 -8.70
CA LYS A 122 0.56 -19.74 -7.85
C LYS A 122 1.92 -19.04 -7.78
N VAL A 123 1.92 -17.82 -7.27
CA VAL A 123 3.15 -17.04 -7.06
C VAL A 123 3.31 -16.82 -5.58
N GLU A 124 4.39 -17.36 -5.01
CA GLU A 124 4.80 -17.12 -3.62
C GLU A 124 5.75 -15.92 -3.61
N LEU A 125 5.57 -15.02 -2.64
CA LEU A 125 6.41 -13.84 -2.44
C LEU A 125 6.93 -13.79 -1.01
N LYS A 126 8.18 -13.31 -0.88
CA LYS A 126 8.70 -12.70 0.34
C LYS A 126 8.97 -11.23 0.04
N ILE A 127 8.51 -10.36 0.95
CA ILE A 127 8.52 -8.93 0.73
C ILE A 127 8.77 -8.20 2.04
N LEU A 128 9.66 -7.21 2.00
CA LEU A 128 9.95 -6.36 3.14
C LEU A 128 8.95 -5.21 3.15
N VAL A 129 8.06 -5.18 4.14
CA VAL A 129 6.97 -4.21 4.23
C VAL A 129 7.13 -3.26 5.40
N GLU A 130 6.64 -2.05 5.18
CA GLU A 130 6.44 -1.02 6.18
C GLU A 130 4.93 -0.88 6.41
N GLU A 131 4.47 -1.03 7.66
CA GLU A 131 3.07 -0.81 7.99
C GLU A 131 2.81 0.69 8.10
N LEU A 132 1.88 1.20 7.29
CA LEU A 132 1.48 2.61 7.31
C LEU A 132 0.29 2.84 8.24
N ASP A 133 -0.64 1.88 8.21
CA ASP A 133 -1.79 1.79 9.10
C ASP A 133 -2.36 0.37 9.02
N ASN A 134 -3.27 0.01 9.94
CA ASN A 134 -3.88 -1.31 10.07
C ASN A 134 -4.30 -1.92 8.72
N GLY A 135 -3.50 -2.86 8.20
CA GLY A 135 -3.81 -3.58 6.96
C GLY A 135 -3.34 -2.91 5.65
N ILE A 136 -2.76 -1.71 5.71
CA ILE A 136 -2.18 -0.97 4.59
C ILE A 136 -0.67 -0.91 4.75
N TYR A 137 0.02 -1.49 3.79
CA TYR A 137 1.48 -1.60 3.81
C TYR A 137 2.09 -0.92 2.59
N TYR A 138 3.35 -0.52 2.73
CA TYR A 138 4.20 -0.06 1.63
C TYR A 138 5.43 -0.96 1.53
N SER A 139 5.95 -1.15 0.32
CA SER A 139 7.23 -1.80 0.10
C SER A 139 7.95 -1.23 -1.13
N ASN A 140 9.25 -1.09 -0.99
CA ASN A 140 10.17 -0.83 -2.09
C ASN A 140 11.12 -2.00 -2.37
N GLU A 141 10.84 -3.19 -1.80
CA GLU A 141 11.73 -4.33 -1.86
C GLU A 141 10.98 -5.67 -1.74
N ILE A 142 10.80 -6.34 -2.89
CA ILE A 142 10.45 -7.75 -2.98
C ILE A 142 11.74 -8.55 -2.90
N SER A 143 11.94 -9.27 -1.78
CA SER A 143 13.14 -10.06 -1.51
C SER A 143 13.17 -11.35 -2.33
N GLU A 144 12.03 -12.01 -2.50
CA GLU A 144 11.91 -13.26 -3.26
C GLU A 144 10.54 -13.36 -3.93
N PHE A 145 10.50 -13.92 -5.14
CA PHE A 145 9.26 -14.42 -5.71
C PHE A 145 9.51 -15.66 -6.56
N LYS A 146 8.60 -16.63 -6.51
CA LYS A 146 8.67 -17.85 -7.31
C LYS A 146 7.29 -18.31 -7.75
N LYS A 147 7.23 -18.85 -8.96
CA LYS A 147 6.04 -19.52 -9.49
C LYS A 147 6.14 -21.00 -9.14
N VAL A 148 5.12 -21.54 -8.50
CA VAL A 148 5.08 -22.94 -8.03
C VAL A 148 3.73 -23.57 -8.37
N ASP A 149 3.68 -24.89 -8.37
CA ASP A 149 2.43 -25.63 -8.51
C ASP A 149 1.50 -25.32 -7.32
N GLY A 150 0.24 -25.03 -7.61
CA GLY A 150 -0.76 -24.74 -6.60
C GLY A 150 -1.90 -23.86 -7.09
N LYS A 151 -2.99 -23.86 -6.32
CA LYS A 151 -4.19 -23.08 -6.66
C LYS A 151 -3.94 -21.59 -6.51
N THR A 152 -4.10 -20.82 -7.59
CA THR A 152 -4.13 -19.35 -7.52
C THR A 152 -5.27 -18.85 -6.63
N HIS A 153 -4.99 -17.93 -5.71
CA HIS A 153 -6.02 -17.31 -4.87
C HIS A 153 -6.59 -16.03 -5.50
N TRP A 154 -7.91 -15.95 -5.60
CA TRP A 154 -8.59 -14.78 -6.17
C TRP A 154 -10.04 -14.65 -5.70
N ARG A 155 -10.61 -13.44 -5.83
CA ARG A 155 -12.06 -13.20 -5.70
C ARG A 155 -12.56 -12.25 -6.79
N LYS A 156 -13.86 -12.36 -7.05
CA LYS A 156 -14.60 -11.39 -7.87
C LYS A 156 -14.72 -10.06 -7.12
#